data_AF-A0AAD8U462-F1
#
_entry.id   AF-A0AAD8U462-F1
#
_cell.length_a   1.000
_cell.length_b   1.000
_cell.length_c   1.000
_cell.angle_alpha   90.00
_cell.angle_beta   90.00
_cell.angle_gamma   90.00
#
_symmetry.space_group_name_H-M   'P 1'
#
loop_
_entity.id
_entity.type
_entity.pdbx_description
1 polymer ?
#
loop_
_entity_poly.entity_id
_entity_poly.type
_entity_poly.pdbx_seq_one_letter_code
_entity_poly.pdbx_strand_id
1 'polypeptide(L)' 'MRFSIASIIALITPLTLAADSLEYKATPAGQVIKDGVKLRILPVGDSITVGYLSSDGNGYRLKLDEDLSGMCTHRA' A
#
# COMPACT_ATOMS: atom_id res chain seq x y z
N MET A 1 0.19 -38.27 41.31
CA MET A 1 -0.03 -38.06 39.85
C MET A 1 1.28 -37.62 39.24
N ARG A 2 1.76 -38.35 38.22
CA ARG A 2 3.07 -38.16 37.57
C ARG A 2 2.86 -37.30 36.32
N PHE A 3 3.16 -36.01 36.42
CA PHE A 3 3.04 -35.10 35.27
C PHE A 3 4.30 -35.24 34.42
N SER A 4 4.15 -35.93 33.29
CA SER A 4 5.21 -36.16 32.29
C SER A 4 5.48 -34.87 31.52
N ILE A 5 6.73 -34.41 31.54
CA ILE A 5 7.21 -33.13 30.99
C ILE A 5 7.51 -33.23 29.48
N ALA A 6 6.73 -34.01 28.75
CA ALA A 6 6.97 -34.26 27.33
C ALA A 6 5.67 -34.06 26.57
N SER A 7 5.44 -32.82 26.09
CA SER A 7 4.72 -32.50 24.83
C SER A 7 4.14 -31.08 24.86
N ILE A 8 4.98 -30.04 24.81
CA ILE A 8 4.54 -28.71 24.34
C ILE A 8 5.66 -28.06 23.52
N ILE A 9 6.15 -28.72 22.47
CA ILE A 9 6.92 -28.04 21.41
C ILE A 9 6.56 -28.72 20.09
N ALA A 10 5.36 -28.46 19.59
CA ALA A 10 5.02 -28.80 18.22
C ALA A 10 4.34 -27.58 17.59
N LEU A 11 5.07 -26.99 16.64
CA LEU A 11 4.62 -26.02 15.64
C LEU A 11 4.36 -24.59 16.10
N ILE A 12 5.45 -23.88 16.42
CA ILE A 12 5.58 -22.49 15.98
C ILE A 12 6.50 -22.52 14.75
N THR A 13 5.97 -22.95 13.61
CA THR A 13 6.62 -22.68 12.32
C THR A 13 6.36 -21.21 12.01
N PRO A 14 7.38 -20.32 11.92
CA PRO A 14 7.15 -19.01 11.36
C PRO A 14 6.69 -19.22 9.91
N LEU A 15 5.47 -18.77 9.61
CA LEU A 15 4.98 -18.66 8.25
C LEU A 15 5.86 -17.61 7.56
N THR A 16 6.96 -18.06 6.95
CA THR A 16 7.78 -17.23 6.11
C THR A 16 6.95 -16.87 4.88
N LEU A 17 6.27 -15.73 4.94
CA LEU A 17 5.61 -15.14 3.78
C LEU A 17 6.72 -14.86 2.76
N ALA A 18 6.81 -15.68 1.72
CA ALA A 18 7.63 -15.34 0.56
C ALA A 18 7.02 -14.04 0.00
N ALA A 19 7.64 -12.91 0.32
CA ALA A 19 7.30 -11.64 -0.27
C ALA A 19 7.78 -11.70 -1.71
N ASP A 20 6.91 -12.13 -2.61
CA ASP A 20 7.16 -12.06 -4.04
C ASP A 20 7.29 -10.58 -4.39
N SER A 21 8.52 -10.15 -4.68
CA SER A 21 8.78 -8.74 -4.98
C SER A 21 8.16 -8.42 -6.32
N LEU A 22 7.14 -7.55 -6.34
CA LEU A 22 6.58 -7.05 -7.59
C LEU A 22 7.63 -6.18 -8.28
N GLU A 23 8.22 -6.71 -9.36
CA GLU A 23 9.13 -5.93 -10.19
C GLU A 23 8.34 -4.98 -11.09
N TYR A 24 8.61 -3.69 -10.97
CA TYR A 24 8.07 -2.70 -11.89
C TYR A 24 8.73 -2.85 -13.26
N LYS A 25 8.00 -3.40 -14.24
CA LYS A 25 8.47 -3.64 -15.62
C LYS A 25 8.37 -2.40 -16.52
N ALA A 26 8.66 -1.21 -15.99
CA ALA A 26 8.74 0.06 -16.73
C ALA A 26 7.65 0.26 -17.79
N THR A 27 6.49 0.77 -17.38
CA THR A 27 5.42 1.13 -18.32
C THR A 27 5.82 2.37 -19.13
N PRO A 28 5.56 2.42 -20.45
CA PRO A 28 5.74 3.64 -21.23
C PRO A 28 5.07 4.84 -20.55
N ALA A 29 5.73 5.99 -20.57
CA ALA A 29 5.19 7.19 -19.96
C ALA A 29 3.82 7.55 -20.58
N GLY A 30 2.86 7.89 -19.73
CA GLY A 30 1.56 8.39 -20.17
C GLY A 30 1.66 9.77 -20.82
N GLN A 31 0.54 10.23 -21.38
CA GLN A 31 0.45 11.61 -21.87
C GLN A 31 0.47 12.58 -20.69
N VAL A 32 1.28 13.64 -20.82
CA VAL A 32 1.34 14.72 -19.84
C VAL A 32 0.01 15.47 -19.86
N ILE A 33 -0.59 15.64 -18.69
CA ILE A 33 -1.77 16.50 -18.51
C ILE A 33 -1.31 17.96 -18.51
N LYS A 34 -2.01 18.81 -19.26
CA LYS A 34 -1.72 20.25 -19.31
C LYS A 34 -1.97 20.91 -17.95
N ASP A 35 -1.21 21.95 -17.67
CA ASP A 35 -1.37 22.75 -16.46
C ASP A 35 -2.78 23.36 -16.36
N GLY A 36 -3.26 23.51 -15.12
CA GLY A 36 -4.57 24.10 -14.84
C GLY A 36 -5.77 23.20 -15.16
N VAL A 37 -5.56 22.00 -15.69
CA VAL A 37 -6.64 21.01 -15.87
C VAL A 37 -7.05 20.48 -14.50
N LYS A 38 -8.30 20.75 -14.11
CA LYS A 38 -8.85 20.21 -12.87
C LYS A 38 -9.10 18.71 -13.01
N LEU A 39 -8.29 17.91 -12.30
CA LEU A 39 -8.44 16.47 -12.24
C LEU A 39 -9.42 16.06 -11.14
N ARG A 40 -10.10 14.93 -11.35
CA ARG A 40 -10.90 14.24 -10.33
C ARG A 40 -10.29 12.89 -10.06
N ILE A 41 -9.76 12.70 -8.85
CA ILE A 41 -9.24 11.41 -8.39
C ILE A 41 -10.44 10.56 -7.94
N LEU A 42 -10.55 9.34 -8.45
CA LEU A 42 -11.62 8.38 -8.11
C LEU A 42 -11.01 7.08 -7.57
N PRO A 43 -10.57 7.04 -6.30
CA PRO A 43 -10.04 5.81 -5.74
C PRO A 43 -11.19 4.84 -5.46
N VAL A 44 -11.15 3.69 -6.11
CA VAL A 44 -12.11 2.58 -5.93
C VAL A 44 -11.31 1.35 -5.57
N GLY A 45 -11.70 0.67 -4.50
CA GLY A 45 -11.10 -0.57 -4.06
C GLY A 45 -11.57 -0.95 -2.67
N ASP A 46 -10.91 -1.95 -2.11
CA ASP A 46 -11.25 -2.54 -0.81
C ASP A 46 -10.49 -1.86 0.34
N SER A 47 -10.36 -2.57 1.46
CA SER A 47 -9.65 -2.26 2.70
C SER A 47 -8.37 -1.44 2.56
N ILE A 48 -7.51 -1.73 1.58
CA ILE A 48 -6.26 -0.98 1.35
C ILE A 48 -6.54 0.46 0.88
N THR A 49 -7.57 0.68 0.08
CA THR A 49 -7.97 2.01 -0.39
C THR A 49 -8.35 2.93 0.76
N VAL A 50 -8.94 2.40 1.83
CA VAL A 50 -9.36 3.17 3.01
C VAL A 50 -8.45 2.93 4.22
N GLY A 51 -7.28 2.32 4.03
CA GLY A 51 -6.27 2.17 5.07
C GLY A 51 -6.68 1.24 6.20
N TYR A 52 -7.11 0.02 5.89
CA TYR A 52 -7.29 -1.01 6.92
C TYR A 52 -6.01 -1.18 7.76
N LEU A 53 -6.17 -1.13 9.08
CA LEU A 53 -5.10 -1.08 10.09
C LEU A 53 -4.26 0.22 10.12
N SER A 54 -4.59 1.24 9.33
CA SER A 54 -4.00 2.57 9.48
C SER A 54 -4.64 3.32 10.67
N SER A 55 -3.88 4.24 11.27
CA SER A 55 -4.38 5.09 12.35
C SER A 55 -5.23 6.27 11.86
N ASP A 56 -5.18 6.59 10.58
CA ASP A 56 -5.79 7.78 10.00
C ASP A 56 -6.98 7.46 9.06
N GLY A 57 -7.14 6.20 8.66
CA GLY A 57 -8.23 5.75 7.79
C GLY A 57 -8.16 6.30 6.36
N ASN A 58 -7.01 6.86 5.97
CA ASN A 58 -6.86 7.49 4.66
C ASN A 58 -6.38 6.50 3.60
N GLY A 59 -5.72 5.42 4.01
CA GLY A 59 -5.03 4.52 3.11
C GLY A 59 -4.04 5.27 2.22
N TYR A 60 -3.88 4.82 0.98
CA TYR A 60 -3.01 5.52 0.03
C TYR A 60 -3.61 6.83 -0.51
N ARG A 61 -4.89 7.12 -0.24
CA ARG A 61 -5.63 8.22 -0.89
C ARG A 61 -5.04 9.58 -0.53
N LEU A 62 -4.66 9.78 0.73
CA LEU A 62 -4.07 11.04 1.18
C LEU A 62 -2.76 11.32 0.45
N LYS A 63 -1.84 10.36 0.45
CA LYS A 63 -0.55 10.53 -0.21
C LYS A 63 -0.69 10.76 -1.72
N LEU A 64 -1.63 10.05 -2.36
CA LEU A 64 -1.95 10.24 -3.78
C LEU A 64 -2.46 11.66 -4.07
N ASP A 65 -3.32 12.20 -3.21
CA ASP A 65 -3.84 13.56 -3.36
C ASP A 65 -2.74 14.61 -3.17
N GLU A 66 -1.88 14.44 -2.16
CA GLU A 66 -0.73 15.32 -1.92
C GLU A 66 0.23 15.35 -3.12
N ASP A 67 0.57 14.18 -3.65
CA ASP A 67 1.51 14.06 -4.76
C ASP A 67 0.94 14.70 -6.04
N LEU A 68 -0.35 14.52 -6.31
CA LEU A 68 -1.01 15.10 -7.49
C LEU A 68 -1.34 16.59 -7.34
N SER A 69 -1.55 17.07 -6.11
CA SER A 69 -1.81 18.48 -5.82
C SER A 69 -0.53 19.32 -5.84
N GLY A 70 0.60 18.76 -5.39
CA GLY A 70 1.91 19.43 -5.39
C GLY A 70 2.57 19.54 -6.77
N MET A 71 2.20 18.67 -7.72
CA MET A 71 2.81 18.62 -9.06
C MET A 71 2.57 19.86 -9.94
N CYS A 72 1.68 20.79 -9.57
CA CYS A 72 1.48 22.04 -10.32
C CYS A 72 2.45 23.17 -9.95
N THR A 73 3.40 23.00 -9.01
CA THR A 73 4.12 24.18 -8.44
C THR A 73 5.65 24.18 -8.51
N HIS A 74 6.32 23.17 -9.07
CA HIS A 74 7.80 23.12 -9.07
C HIS A 74 8.47 22.68 -10.38
N ARG A 75 7.90 23.01 -11.53
CA ARG A 75 8.61 22.86 -12.82
C ARG A 75 8.52 24.15 -13.65
N ALA A 76 9.24 25.17 -13.21
CA ALA A 76 9.61 26.35 -13.98
C ALA A 76 11.12 26.55 -13.90
#